data_AF-A0A7J8V321-F1
#
_entry.id   AF-A0A7J8V321-F1
#
_cell.length_a   1.000
_cell.length_b   1.000
_cell.length_c   1.000
_cell.angle_alpha   90.00
_cell.angle_beta   90.00
_cell.angle_gamma   90.00
#
_symmetry.space_group_name_H-M   'P 1'
#
loop_
_entity.id
_entity.type
_entity.pdbx_description
1 polymer ?
#
loop_
_entity_poly.entity_id
_entity_poly.type
_entity_poly.pdbx_seq_one_letter_code
_entity_poly.pdbx_strand_id
1 'polypeptide(L)' 'MVYLSIENDTKDLYLFINSPGGWVILKVAIYDIMQFVQPDVHTICIGLAISMGSFLLAGG' A
#
# COMPACT_ATOMS: atom_id res chain seq x y z
N MET A 1 -5.79 6.23 1.06
CA MET A 1 -6.22 5.19 2.02
C MET A 1 -7.10 5.80 3.10
N VAL A 2 -6.60 6.72 3.93
CA VAL A 2 -7.41 7.35 5.00
C VAL A 2 -8.75 7.91 4.51
N TYR A 3 -8.76 8.69 3.44
CA TYR A 3 -10.02 9.22 2.86
C TYR A 3 -11.02 8.10 2.51
N LEU A 4 -10.56 7.05 1.83
CA LEU A 4 -11.41 5.92 1.42
C LEU A 4 -11.91 5.13 2.63
N SER A 5 -11.08 4.99 3.66
CA SER A 5 -11.45 4.35 4.93
C SER A 5 -12.48 5.16 5.71
N ILE A 6 -12.52 6.50 5.54
CA ILE A 6 -13.55 7.35 6.16
C ILE A 6 -14.87 7.25 5.38
N GLU A 7 -14.82 7.14 4.05
CA GLU A 7 -16.03 6.96 3.23
C GLU A 7 -16.70 5.60 3.46
N ASN A 8 -15.91 4.53 3.56
CA ASN A 8 -16.39 3.19 3.87
C ASN A 8 -15.28 2.35 4.50
N ASP A 9 -15.42 2.06 5.79
CA ASP A 9 -14.46 1.30 6.60
C ASP A 9 -14.56 -0.23 6.41
N THR A 10 -15.61 -0.72 5.75
CA THR A 10 -15.82 -2.16 5.47
C THR A 10 -15.36 -2.58 4.08
N LYS A 11 -15.02 -1.62 3.22
CA LYS A 11 -14.67 -1.89 1.83
C LYS A 11 -13.16 -1.99 1.66
N ASP A 12 -12.71 -3.17 1.27
CA ASP A 12 -11.31 -3.45 0.94
C ASP A 12 -10.73 -2.44 -0.07
N LEU A 13 -9.46 -2.12 0.15
CA LEU A 13 -8.68 -1.20 -0.68
C LEU A 13 -7.75 -2.00 -1.59
N TYR A 14 -7.58 -1.52 -2.83
CA TYR A 14 -6.68 -2.14 -3.80
C TYR A 14 -5.57 -1.16 -4.16
N LEU A 15 -4.32 -1.54 -3.87
CA LEU A 15 -3.13 -0.77 -4.18
C LEU A 15 -2.36 -1.41 -5.34
N PHE A 16 -2.44 -0.78 -6.51
CA PHE A 16 -1.70 -1.19 -7.70
C PHE A 16 -0.28 -0.61 -7.67
N ILE A 17 0.73 -1.47 -7.80
CA ILE A 17 2.14 -1.11 -7.65
C ILE A 17 2.89 -1.36 -8.96
N ASN A 18 3.40 -0.28 -9.56
CA ASN A 18 4.42 -0.32 -10.61
C ASN A 18 5.54 0.65 -10.21
N SER A 19 6.57 0.17 -9.51
CA SER A 19 7.57 1.03 -8.90
C SER A 19 8.94 0.36 -8.81
N PRO A 20 10.02 1.04 -9.28
CA PRO A 20 11.38 0.54 -9.15
C PRO A 20 11.95 0.68 -7.71
N GLY A 21 11.14 1.10 -6.74
CA GLY A 21 11.57 1.35 -5.37
C GLY A 21 11.53 2.83 -5.01
N GLY A 22 12.55 3.29 -4.28
CA GLY A 22 12.70 4.69 -3.88
C GLY A 22 13.07 4.86 -2.41
N TRP A 23 12.72 6.02 -1.85
CA TRP A 23 13.05 6.41 -0.49
C TRP A 23 12.40 5.48 0.55
N VAL A 24 13.23 4.95 1.44
CA VAL A 24 12.82 4.02 2.50
C VAL A 24 11.76 4.65 3.40
N ILE A 25 12.03 5.84 3.96
CA ILE A 25 11.15 6.48 4.94
C ILE A 25 9.77 6.78 4.35
N LEU A 26 9.69 7.22 3.10
CA LEU A 26 8.42 7.52 2.44
C LEU A 26 7.57 6.24 2.26
N LYS A 27 8.21 5.12 1.91
CA LYS A 27 7.48 3.86 1.72
C LYS A 27 7.16 3.15 3.02
N VAL A 28 7.96 3.33 4.08
CA VAL A 28 7.58 2.92 5.44
C VAL A 28 6.36 3.70 5.90
N ALA A 29 6.30 5.02 5.67
CA ALA A 29 5.11 5.80 6.02
C ALA A 29 3.84 5.33 5.26
N ILE A 30 3.97 4.92 3.99
CA ILE A 30 2.85 4.31 3.25
C ILE A 30 2.44 2.99 3.90
N TYR A 31 3.40 2.13 4.23
CA TYR A 31 3.15 0.85 4.89
C TYR A 31 2.46 1.04 6.25
N ASP A 32 2.92 1.98 7.08
CA ASP A 32 2.31 2.27 8.37
C ASP A 32 0.85 2.71 8.20
N ILE A 33 0.54 3.50 7.16
CA ILE A 33 -0.85 3.87 6.84
C ILE A 33 -1.66 2.67 6.35
N MET A 34 -1.08 1.72 5.62
CA MET A 34 -1.76 0.49 5.23
C MET A 34 -2.18 -0.33 6.46
N GLN A 35 -1.32 -0.39 7.50
CA GLN A 35 -1.61 -1.11 8.75
C GLN A 35 -2.53 -0.32 9.70
N PHE A 36 -2.61 1.00 9.55
CA PHE A 36 -3.42 1.87 10.41
C PHE A 36 -4.90 1.88 10.02
N VAL A 37 -5.21 1.84 8.72
CA VAL A 37 -6.60 1.88 8.26
C VAL A 37 -7.31 0.55 8.56
N GLN A 38 -8.61 0.59 8.86
CA GLN A 38 -9.38 -0.63 9.15
C GLN A 38 -9.59 -1.57 7.96
N PRO A 39 -9.89 -1.09 6.73
CA PRO A 39 -10.09 -1.99 5.61
C PRO A 39 -8.80 -2.72 5.22
N ASP A 40 -8.94 -3.97 4.79
CA ASP A 40 -7.82 -4.74 4.24
C ASP A 40 -7.29 -4.08 2.96
N VAL A 41 -5.97 -4.01 2.82
CA VAL A 41 -5.29 -3.38 1.68
C VAL A 41 -4.64 -4.44 0.80
N HIS A 42 -5.35 -4.88 -0.23
CA HIS A 42 -4.80 -5.83 -1.21
C HIS A 42 -3.81 -5.13 -2.13
N THR A 43 -2.61 -5.71 -2.27
CA THR A 43 -1.59 -5.16 -3.16
C THR A 43 -1.47 -5.99 -4.44
N ILE A 44 -1.37 -5.29 -5.58
CA ILE A 44 -1.32 -5.92 -6.90
C ILE A 44 -0.14 -5.34 -7.68
N CYS A 45 0.83 -6.18 -8.02
CA CYS A 45 1.94 -5.78 -8.87
C CYS A 45 1.47 -5.70 -10.33
N ILE A 46 1.70 -4.55 -10.96
CA ILE A 46 1.47 -4.33 -12.38
C ILE A 46 2.79 -3.89 -13.04
N GLY A 47 3.47 -4.83 -13.70
CA GLY A 47 4.79 -4.58 -14.28
C GLY A 47 5.91 -4.97 -13.32
N LEU A 48 6.46 -4.00 -12.58
CA LEU A 48 7.59 -4.26 -11.68
C LEU A 48 7.39 -3.64 -10.29
N ALA A 49 7.82 -4.38 -9.26
CA ALA A 49 7.90 -3.90 -7.88
C ALA A 49 9.28 -4.28 -7.33
N ILE A 50 10.19 -3.32 -7.25
CA ILE A 50 11.59 -3.55 -6.85
C ILE A 50 11.88 -2.81 -5.54
N SER A 51 12.73 -3.37 -4.69
CA SER A 51 13.22 -2.74 -3.44
C SER A 51 12.05 -2.33 -2.52
N MET A 52 11.95 -1.06 -2.12
CA MET A 52 10.83 -0.59 -1.29
C MET A 52 9.47 -0.71 -1.99
N GLY A 53 9.43 -0.91 -3.32
CA GLY A 53 8.23 -1.32 -4.05
C GLY A 53 7.81 -2.75 -3.75
N SER A 54 8.75 -3.70 -3.70
CA SER A 54 8.45 -5.08 -3.30
C SER A 54 8.12 -5.19 -1.81
N PHE A 55 8.70 -4.33 -0.97
CA PHE A 55 8.31 -4.23 0.44
C PHE A 55 6.82 -3.89 0.61
N LEU A 56 6.34 -2.86 -0.10
CA LEU A 56 4.90 -2.53 -0.07
C LEU A 56 4.05 -3.66 -0.64
N LEU A 57 4.48 -4.30 -1.72
CA LEU A 57 3.76 -5.44 -2.31
C LEU A 57 3.67 -6.64 -1.36
N ALA A 58 4.66 -6.86 -0.51
CA ALA A 58 4.63 -7.93 0.49
C ALA A 58 3.87 -7.53 1.76
N GLY A 59 3.45 -6.27 1.87
CA GLY A 59 2.91 -5.68 3.09
C GLY A 59 1.38 -5.57 3.13
N GLY A 60 0.70 -5.95 2.05
CA GLY A 60 -0.76 -6.05 1.98
C GLY A 60 -1.20 -7.46 1.62
#